data_AF-A0AAW5RU76-F1
#
_entry.id   AF-A0AAW5RU76-F1
#
_cell.length_a   1.000
_cell.length_b   1.000
_cell.length_c   1.000
_cell.angle_alpha   90.00
_cell.angle_beta   90.00
_cell.angle_gamma   90.00
#
_symmetry.space_group_name_H-M   'P 1'
#
loop_
_entity.id
_entity.type
_entity.pdbx_description
1 polymer ?
#
loop_
_entity_poly.entity_id
_entity_poly.type
_entity_poly.pdbx_seq_one_letter_code
_entity_poly.pdbx_strand_id
1 'polypeptide(L)' 'PLEVTSPARRLTANDSAMMDLVMRVQLALFTKGYDVGIIDGKIGPKTRAQIKRYQSDNRLSSTGTLTTSLLTSLGIQIQ' A
#
# COMPACT_ATOMS: atom_id res chain seq x y z
N PRO A 1 -34.65 7.64 -26.27
CA PRO A 1 -33.32 7.00 -26.38
C PRO A 1 -32.76 6.74 -24.98
N LEU A 2 -32.44 5.48 -24.68
CA LEU A 2 -32.17 5.00 -23.32
C LEU A 2 -30.82 5.51 -22.79
N GLU A 3 -30.86 6.30 -21.73
CA GLU A 3 -29.69 6.79 -21.01
C GLU A 3 -29.17 5.69 -20.08
N VAL A 4 -28.26 4.86 -20.60
CA VAL A 4 -27.63 3.78 -19.84
C VAL A 4 -26.53 4.33 -18.94
N THR A 5 -26.88 4.54 -17.68
CA THR A 5 -25.92 4.71 -16.59
C THR A 5 -24.93 3.54 -16.60
N SER A 6 -23.65 3.82 -16.86
CA SER A 6 -22.60 2.81 -16.95
C SER A 6 -21.95 2.61 -15.57
N PRO A 7 -22.03 1.44 -14.92
CA PRO A 7 -21.40 1.20 -13.62
C PRO A 7 -19.87 0.99 -13.71
N ALA A 8 -19.29 0.92 -14.92
CA ALA A 8 -17.90 0.52 -15.15
C ALA A 8 -16.83 1.49 -14.61
N ARG A 9 -17.18 2.75 -14.28
CA ARG A 9 -16.22 3.76 -13.82
C ARG A 9 -15.84 3.63 -12.32
N ARG A 10 -16.52 2.78 -11.55
CA ARG A 10 -16.29 2.65 -10.09
C ARG A 10 -15.34 1.54 -9.68
N LEU A 11 -15.15 0.49 -10.51
CA LEU A 11 -14.28 -0.64 -10.19
C LEU A 11 -12.80 -0.26 -10.26
N THR A 12 -12.41 0.63 -11.19
CA THR A 12 -11.00 0.99 -11.41
C THR A 12 -10.46 2.07 -10.48
N ALA A 13 -11.32 2.96 -9.97
CA ALA A 13 -10.88 4.11 -9.16
C ALA A 13 -10.38 3.66 -7.78
N ASN A 14 -11.10 2.75 -7.12
CA ASN A 14 -10.67 2.18 -5.84
C ASN A 14 -9.41 1.33 -6.00
N ASP A 15 -9.32 0.51 -7.05
CA ASP A 15 -8.12 -0.30 -7.31
C ASP A 15 -6.90 0.58 -7.60
N SER A 16 -7.08 1.68 -8.35
CA SER A 16 -6.00 2.64 -8.64
C SER A 16 -5.54 3.37 -7.39
N ALA A 17 -6.46 3.78 -6.50
CA ALA A 17 -6.13 4.42 -5.24
C ALA A 17 -5.40 3.47 -4.28
N MET A 18 -5.81 2.19 -4.22
CA MET A 18 -5.10 1.18 -3.44
C MET A 18 -3.71 0.88 -4.02
N MET A 19 -3.58 0.83 -5.34
CA MET A 19 -2.30 0.62 -6.02
C MET A 19 -1.34 1.79 -5.76
N ASP A 20 -1.82 3.03 -5.83
CA ASP A 20 -1.05 4.22 -5.44
C ASP A 20 -0.60 4.15 -3.97
N LEU A 21 -1.50 3.79 -3.06
CA LEU A 21 -1.18 3.61 -1.65
C LEU A 21 -0.08 2.57 -1.43
N VAL A 22 -0.16 1.42 -2.11
CA VAL A 22 0.85 0.36 -2.03
C VAL A 22 2.19 0.86 -2.57
N MET A 23 2.21 1.57 -3.70
CA MET A 23 3.44 2.17 -4.26
C MET A 23 4.07 3.16 -3.30
N ARG A 24 3.25 4.04 -2.67
CA ARG A 24 3.73 5.00 -1.66
C ARG A 24 4.38 4.29 -0.47
N VAL A 25 3.81 3.17 -0.03
CA VAL A 25 4.39 2.37 1.06
C VAL A 25 5.67 1.66 0.62
N GLN A 26 5.68 1.04 -0.55
CA GLN A 26 6.87 0.41 -1.12
C GLN A 26 8.02 1.42 -1.25
N LEU A 27 7.74 2.62 -1.75
CA LEU A 27 8.71 3.71 -1.84
C LEU A 27 9.20 4.15 -0.46
N ALA A 28 8.30 4.38 0.50
CA ALA A 28 8.66 4.81 1.85
C ALA A 28 9.49 3.75 2.61
N LEU A 29 9.20 2.47 2.41
CA LEU A 29 10.02 1.38 2.95
C LEU A 29 11.40 1.36 2.30
N PHE A 30 11.48 1.54 0.97
CA PHE A 30 12.74 1.62 0.24
C PHE A 30 13.62 2.78 0.73
N THR A 31 13.06 3.99 0.91
CA THR A 31 13.80 5.15 1.42
C THR A 31 14.30 4.97 2.86
N LYS A 32 13.62 4.14 3.65
CA LYS A 32 14.03 3.75 5.01
C LYS A 32 15.06 2.60 5.02
N GLY A 33 15.48 2.09 3.86
CA GLY A 33 16.48 1.03 3.72
C GLY A 33 15.90 -0.39 3.67
N TYR A 34 14.60 -0.55 3.49
CA TYR A 34 13.96 -1.86 3.34
C TYR A 34 13.74 -2.17 1.86
N ASP A 35 14.49 -3.14 1.33
CA ASP A 35 14.34 -3.59 -0.05
C ASP A 35 13.06 -4.39 -0.26
N VAL A 36 12.01 -3.71 -0.73
CA VAL A 36 10.70 -4.30 -1.05
C VAL A 36 10.65 -4.97 -2.43
N GLY A 37 11.73 -4.88 -3.22
CA GLY A 37 11.77 -5.27 -4.62
C GLY A 37 11.24 -4.17 -5.54
N ILE A 38 10.43 -4.56 -6.53
CA ILE A 38 9.86 -3.64 -7.53
C ILE A 38 8.75 -2.82 -6.86
N ILE A 39 8.74 -1.51 -7.11
CA ILE A 39 7.66 -0.61 -6.71
C ILE A 39 6.61 -0.66 -7.81
N ASP A 40 5.69 -1.61 -7.72
CA ASP A 40 4.66 -1.91 -8.73
C ASP A 40 3.23 -1.78 -8.19
N GLY A 41 3.06 -1.38 -6.93
CA GLY A 41 1.76 -1.26 -6.29
C GLY A 41 1.14 -2.59 -5.91
N LYS A 42 1.93 -3.68 -5.85
CA LYS A 42 1.47 -5.01 -5.46
C LYS A 42 2.19 -5.50 -4.19
N ILE A 43 1.42 -6.04 -3.24
CA ILE A 43 1.98 -6.64 -2.03
C ILE A 43 2.45 -8.06 -2.33
N GLY A 44 3.69 -8.18 -2.81
CA GLY A 44 4.36 -9.48 -2.99
C GLY A 44 4.93 -10.05 -1.68
N PRO A 45 5.45 -11.29 -1.72
CA PRO A 45 6.09 -11.92 -0.55
C PRO A 45 7.26 -11.09 0.02
N LYS A 46 8.06 -10.46 -0.86
CA LYS A 46 9.18 -9.60 -0.47
C LYS A 46 8.69 -8.34 0.22
N THR A 47 7.73 -7.61 -0.37
CA THR A 47 7.12 -6.43 0.24
C THR A 47 6.49 -6.76 1.60
N ARG A 48 5.78 -7.88 1.71
CA ARG A 48 5.19 -8.38 2.97
C ARG A 48 6.24 -8.64 4.06
N ALA A 49 7.34 -9.29 3.71
CA ALA A 49 8.45 -9.54 4.64
C ALA A 49 9.05 -8.23 5.16
N GLN A 50 9.24 -7.24 4.28
CA GLN A 50 9.76 -5.93 4.66
C GLN A 50 8.79 -5.11 5.48
N ILE A 51 7.48 -5.17 5.18
CA ILE A 51 6.45 -4.56 6.02
C ILE A 51 6.52 -5.15 7.43
N LYS A 52 6.60 -6.48 7.53
CA LYS A 52 6.68 -7.16 8.83
C LYS A 52 7.93 -6.75 9.60
N ARG A 53 9.07 -6.64 8.92
CA ARG A 53 10.32 -6.19 9.52
C ARG A 53 10.23 -4.74 10.00
N TYR A 54 9.76 -3.84 9.14
CA TYR A 54 9.54 -2.44 9.52
C TYR A 54 8.61 -2.32 10.73
N GLN A 55 7.51 -3.08 10.74
CA GLN A 55 6.59 -3.11 11.86
C GLN A 55 7.30 -3.54 13.15
N SER A 56 8.07 -4.63 13.12
CA SER A 56 8.85 -5.08 14.28
C SER A 56 9.85 -4.02 14.74
N ASP A 57 10.60 -3.41 13.81
CA ASP A 57 11.64 -2.43 14.09
C ASP A 57 11.06 -1.14 14.71
N ASN A 58 9.81 -0.79 14.35
CA ASN A 58 9.08 0.37 14.88
C ASN A 58 8.11 0.01 16.02
N ARG A 59 8.21 -1.19 16.61
CA ARG A 59 7.33 -1.67 17.70
C ARG A 59 5.83 -1.64 17.37
N LEU A 60 5.50 -1.85 16.09
CA LEU A 60 4.15 -2.04 15.59
C LEU A 60 3.80 -3.54 15.54
N SER A 61 2.50 -3.84 15.47
CA SER A 61 2.02 -5.19 15.22
C SER A 61 2.56 -5.71 13.89
N SER A 62 3.40 -6.75 13.95
CA SER A 62 4.11 -7.34 12.82
C SER A 62 3.21 -8.26 11.97
N THR A 63 2.13 -7.69 11.43
CA THR A 63 1.13 -8.38 10.61
C THR A 63 1.63 -8.69 9.19
N GLY A 64 2.62 -7.94 8.69
CA GLY A 64 3.04 -7.98 7.29
C GLY A 64 2.00 -7.41 6.32
N THR A 65 0.97 -6.73 6.83
CA THR A 65 -0.08 -6.11 6.04
C THR A 65 -0.02 -4.59 6.13
N LEU A 66 -0.60 -3.93 5.13
CA LEU A 66 -0.87 -2.50 5.17
C LEU A 66 -1.88 -2.22 6.28
N THR A 67 -1.42 -1.72 7.41
CA THR A 67 -2.26 -1.28 8.53
C THR A 67 -2.20 0.22 8.66
N THR A 68 -3.24 0.84 9.22
CA THR A 68 -3.24 2.30 9.46
C THR A 68 -2.05 2.73 10.30
N SER A 69 -1.66 1.95 11.31
CA SER A 69 -0.48 2.25 12.13
C SER A 69 0.83 2.27 11.33
N LEU A 70 0.99 1.37 10.36
CA LEU A 70 2.12 1.39 9.43
C LEU A 70 2.10 2.66 8.57
N LEU A 71 0.95 2.99 7.99
CA LEU A 71 0.80 4.18 7.12
C LEU A 71 1.12 5.46 7.90
N THR A 72 0.59 5.62 9.10
CA THR A 72 0.88 6.75 9.99
C THR A 72 2.36 6.83 10.35
N SER A 73 2.99 5.69 10.65
CA SER A 73 4.43 5.63 10.95
C SER A 73 5.31 6.04 9.75
N LEU A 74 4.84 5.75 8.53
CA LEU A 74 5.49 6.16 7.28
C LEU A 74 5.12 7.59 6.85
N GLY A 75 4.21 8.27 7.56
CA GLY A 75 3.70 9.61 7.18
C GLY A 75 2.78 9.59 5.97
N ILE A 76 2.19 8.44 5.64
CA ILE A 76 1.29 8.25 4.51
C ILE A 76 -0.15 8.43 5.00
N GLN A 77 -0.82 9.47 4.52
CA GLN A 77 -2.22 9.72 4.82
C GLN A 77 -3.10 9.20 3.68
N ILE A 78 -4.09 8.40 4.06
CA ILE A 78 -5.27 8.08 3.25
C ILE A 78 -6.23 9.27 3.42
N GLN A 79 -6.41 10.04 2.35
CA GLN A 79 -7.39 11.13 2.29
C GLN A 79 -8.73 10.60 1.79
#